data_AF-A0A7Y5S700-F1
#
_entry.id   AF-A0A7Y5S700-F1
#
_cell.length_a   1.000
_cell.length_b   1.000
_cell.length_c   1.000
_cell.angle_alpha   90.00
_cell.angle_beta   90.00
_cell.angle_gamma   90.00
#
_symmetry.space_group_name_H-M   'P 1'
#
loop_
_entity.id
_entity.type
_entity.pdbx_description
1 polymer ?
#
loop_
_entity_poly.entity_id
_entity_poly.type
_entity_poly.pdbx_seq_one_letter_code
_entity_poly.pdbx_strand_id
1 'polypeptide(L)' 'MGLFSQSPTVAARRLAEIERKLDLIMAHLGIEPPPDEHEDVRALALSGQKIEAIKRYREKTGAGLAEAKEYVDAIA' A
#
# COMPACT_ATOMS: atom_id res chain seq x y z
N MET A 1 -30.47 1.31 3.31
CA MET A 1 -29.47 0.81 2.34
C MET A 1 -28.37 0.12 3.15
N GLY A 2 -28.20 -1.18 2.95
CA GLY A 2 -27.55 -2.09 3.89
C GLY A 2 -26.07 -1.84 4.11
N LEU A 3 -25.68 -1.74 5.38
CA LEU A 3 -24.32 -1.87 5.86
C LEU A 3 -23.88 -3.32 5.64
N PHE A 4 -22.98 -3.54 4.69
CA PHE A 4 -22.33 -4.83 4.46
C PHE A 4 -21.49 -5.19 5.69
N SER A 5 -22.09 -5.91 6.65
CA SER A 5 -21.36 -6.73 7.61
C SER A 5 -20.78 -7.92 6.86
N GLN A 6 -19.64 -7.73 6.19
CA GLN A 6 -18.88 -8.86 5.70
C GLN A 6 -18.08 -9.43 6.87
N SER A 7 -18.56 -10.53 7.42
CA SER A 7 -17.68 -11.43 8.17
C SER A 7 -16.49 -11.76 7.26
N PRO A 8 -15.23 -11.60 7.73
CA PRO A 8 -14.07 -11.85 6.88
C PRO A 8 -14.15 -13.29 6.35
N THR A 9 -13.95 -13.44 5.04
CA THR A 9 -13.99 -14.75 4.39
C THR A 9 -12.97 -15.68 5.04
N VAL A 10 -13.17 -17.00 4.92
CA VAL A 10 -12.18 -17.99 5.41
C VAL A 10 -10.79 -17.72 4.81
N ALA A 11 -10.74 -17.27 3.55
CA ALA A 11 -9.51 -16.85 2.89
C ALA A 11 -8.84 -15.64 3.58
N ALA A 12 -9.61 -14.58 3.88
CA ALA A 12 -9.08 -13.40 4.57
C ALA A 12 -8.53 -13.73 5.97
N ARG A 13 -9.20 -14.62 6.71
CA ARG A 13 -8.70 -15.09 8.03
C ARG A 13 -7.38 -15.85 7.89
N ARG A 14 -7.29 -16.75 6.91
CA ARG A 14 -6.07 -17.52 6.65
C ARG A 14 -4.92 -16.63 6.22
N LEU A 15 -5.19 -15.60 5.42
CA LEU A 15 -4.19 -14.60 5.02
C LEU A 15 -3.66 -13.83 6.24
N ALA A 16 -4.55 -13.31 7.10
CA ALA A 16 -4.15 -12.59 8.30
C ALA A 16 -3.30 -13.45 9.26
N GLU A 17 -3.61 -14.75 9.39
CA GLU A 17 -2.79 -15.68 10.17
C GLU A 17 -1.39 -15.88 9.56
N ILE A 18 -1.28 -15.90 8.24
CA ILE A 18 0.00 -16.04 7.53
C ILE A 18 0.82 -14.76 7.70
N GLU A 19 0.24 -13.59 7.47
CA GLU A 19 0.88 -12.28 7.66
C GLU A 19 1.45 -12.16 9.08
N ARG A 20 0.63 -12.46 10.11
CA ARG A 20 1.08 -12.45 11.50
C ARG A 20 2.25 -13.40 11.77
N LYS A 21 2.25 -14.60 11.20
CA LYS A 21 3.36 -15.56 11.36
C LYS A 21 4.62 -15.07 10.67
N LEU A 22 4.50 -14.47 9.48
CA LEU A 22 5.61 -13.87 8.75
C LEU A 22 6.24 -12.74 9.56
N ASP A 23 5.43 -11.84 10.14
CA ASP A 23 5.93 -10.75 10.98
C ASP A 23 6.76 -11.28 12.17
N LEU A 24 6.27 -12.33 12.84
CA LEU A 24 7.00 -12.96 13.95
C LEU A 24 8.33 -13.59 13.50
N ILE A 25 8.36 -14.20 12.31
CA ILE A 25 9.58 -14.79 11.75
C ILE A 25 10.57 -13.70 11.35
N MET A 26 10.12 -12.66 10.64
CA MET A 26 10.96 -11.53 10.25
C MET A 26 11.58 -10.85 11.47
N ALA A 27 10.78 -10.61 12.52
CA ALA A 27 11.26 -10.05 13.78
C ALA A 27 12.29 -10.96 14.48
N HIS A 28 12.06 -12.28 14.50
CA HIS A 28 12.99 -13.22 15.10
C HIS A 28 14.32 -13.31 14.34
N LEU A 29 14.28 -13.19 13.01
CA LEU A 29 15.45 -13.22 12.14
C LEU A 29 16.17 -11.87 12.03
N GLY A 30 15.61 -10.79 12.60
CA GLY A 30 16.14 -9.44 12.44
C GLY A 30 16.06 -8.92 11.01
N ILE A 31 15.09 -9.41 10.22
CA ILE A 31 14.85 -8.96 8.86
C ILE A 31 13.93 -7.74 8.94
N GLU A 32 14.45 -6.59 8.55
CA GLU A 32 13.63 -5.42 8.33
C GLU A 32 12.80 -5.63 7.06
N PRO A 33 11.49 -5.30 7.07
CA PRO A 33 10.69 -5.36 5.86
C PRO A 33 11.34 -4.46 4.80
N PRO A 34 11.34 -4.88 3.53
CA PRO A 34 11.88 -4.04 2.47
C PRO A 34 11.16 -2.69 2.50
N PRO A 35 11.90 -1.58 2.32
CA PRO A 35 11.29 -0.27 2.26
C PRO A 35 10.25 -0.28 1.16
N ASP A 36 9.09 0.28 1.44
CA ASP A 36 8.06 0.33 0.44
C ASP A 36 8.52 1.23 -0.72
N GLU A 37 8.56 0.66 -1.91
CA GLU A 37 9.09 1.30 -3.11
C GLU A 37 8.40 2.63 -3.45
N HIS A 38 7.23 2.90 -2.87
CA HIS A 38 6.42 4.10 -3.08
C HIS A 38 6.15 4.90 -1.78
N GLU A 39 6.96 4.71 -0.73
CA GLU A 39 6.81 5.44 0.54
C GLU A 39 6.83 6.97 0.37
N ASP A 40 7.75 7.49 -0.42
CA ASP A 40 7.84 8.90 -0.77
C ASP A 40 6.64 9.40 -1.57
N VAL A 41 6.11 8.60 -2.51
CA VAL A 41 4.89 8.90 -3.26
C VAL A 41 3.71 9.01 -2.30
N ARG A 42 3.57 8.06 -1.37
CA ARG A 42 2.51 8.09 -0.35
C ARG A 42 2.65 9.27 0.59
N ALA A 43 3.86 9.58 1.06
CA ALA A 43 4.10 10.74 1.92
C ALA A 43 3.69 12.06 1.22
N LEU A 44 4.07 12.22 -0.05
CA LEU A 44 3.65 13.37 -0.85
C LEU A 44 2.13 13.43 -1.03
N ALA A 45 1.50 12.29 -1.35
CA ALA A 45 0.05 12.19 -1.53
C ALA A 45 -0.71 12.59 -0.26
N LEU A 46 -0.34 12.00 0.89
CA LEU A 46 -0.95 12.28 2.20
C LEU A 46 -0.69 13.70 2.70
N SER A 47 0.42 14.33 2.28
CA SER A 47 0.70 15.75 2.57
C SER A 47 -0.06 16.74 1.68
N GLY A 48 -0.95 16.26 0.80
CA GLY A 48 -1.71 17.08 -0.14
C GLY A 48 -0.93 17.51 -1.39
N GLN A 49 0.32 17.08 -1.54
CA GLN A 49 1.19 17.39 -2.68
C GLN A 49 0.94 16.42 -3.85
N LYS A 50 -0.33 16.30 -4.28
CA LYS A 50 -0.78 15.30 -5.28
C LYS A 50 0.00 15.37 -6.60
N ILE A 51 0.31 16.55 -7.09
CA ILE A 51 1.05 16.72 -8.37
C ILE A 51 2.47 16.14 -8.26
N GLU A 52 3.16 16.42 -7.15
CA GLU A 52 4.52 15.91 -6.94
C GLU A 52 4.50 14.40 -6.71
N ALA A 53 3.50 13.87 -6.00
CA ALA A 53 3.29 12.43 -5.85
C ALA A 53 3.11 11.74 -7.22
N ILE A 54 2.25 12.28 -8.09
CA ILE A 54 1.99 11.75 -9.43
C ILE A 54 3.28 11.75 -10.26
N LYS A 55 4.02 12.86 -10.23
CA LYS A 55 5.29 12.98 -10.94
C LYS A 55 6.30 11.94 -10.45
N ARG A 56 6.48 11.82 -9.14
CA ARG A 56 7.40 10.86 -8.50
C ARG A 56 7.04 9.41 -8.82
N TYR A 57 5.75 9.07 -8.82
CA TYR A 57 5.28 7.74 -9.19
C TYR A 57 5.62 7.38 -10.64
N ARG A 58 5.43 8.32 -11.56
CA ARG A 58 5.78 8.12 -12.98
C ARG A 58 7.27 7.96 -13.20
N GLU A 59 8.10 8.71 -12.48
CA GLU A 59 9.56 8.59 -12.56
C GLU A 59 10.06 7.24 -12.05
N LYS A 60 9.43 6.68 -11.02
CA LYS A 60 9.79 5.37 -10.46
C LYS A 60 9.32 4.19 -11.29
N THR A 61 8.10 4.25 -11.83
CA THR A 61 7.42 3.11 -12.44
C THR A 61 7.37 3.15 -13.97
N GLY A 62 7.59 4.33 -14.56
CA GLY A 62 7.35 4.58 -15.99
C GLY A 62 5.86 4.68 -16.36
N ALA A 63 4.96 4.70 -15.37
CA ALA A 63 3.52 4.70 -15.59
C ALA A 63 3.02 5.91 -16.39
N GLY A 64 1.88 5.71 -17.05
CA GLY A 64 1.14 6.76 -17.72
C GLY A 64 0.59 7.79 -16.72
N LEU A 65 0.24 8.99 -17.21
CA LEU A 65 -0.33 10.04 -16.34
C LEU A 65 -1.66 9.61 -15.68
N ALA A 66 -2.50 8.88 -16.42
CA ALA A 66 -3.78 8.38 -15.92
C ALA A 66 -3.58 7.36 -14.78
N GLU A 67 -2.72 6.37 -14.99
CA GLU A 67 -2.38 5.33 -13.99
C GLU A 67 -1.76 5.95 -12.74
N ALA A 68 -0.84 6.89 -12.91
CA ALA A 68 -0.19 7.57 -11.78
C ALA A 68 -1.17 8.42 -10.97
N LYS A 69 -2.10 9.10 -11.64
CA LYS A 69 -3.18 9.84 -10.98
C LYS A 69 -4.10 8.89 -10.20
N GLU A 70 -4.51 7.78 -10.81
CA GLU A 70 -5.37 6.79 -10.17
C GLU A 70 -4.72 6.21 -8.91
N TYR A 71 -3.43 5.86 -8.98
CA TYR A 71 -2.68 5.38 -7.81
C TYR A 71 -2.65 6.42 -6.69
N VAL A 72 -2.31 7.68 -7.00
CA VAL A 72 -2.23 8.75 -6.00
C VAL A 72 -3.60 9.09 -5.42
N ASP A 73 -4.66 9.09 -6.23
CA ASP A 73 -6.03 9.33 -5.76
C ASP A 73 -6.56 8.19 -4.88
N ALA A 74 -6.05 6.97 -5.03
CA ALA A 74 -6.40 5.84 -4.15
C ALA A 74 -5.77 5.95 -2.75
N ILE A 75 -4.69 6.74 -2.61
CA ILE A 75 -3.97 6.93 -1.34
C ILE A 75 -4.48 8.16 -0.57
N ALA A 76 -4.77 9.26 -1.27
CA ALA A 76 -4.98 10.59 -0.68
C ALA A 76 -6.42 11.08 -0.70
#